data_AF-A0AAU3YUP9-F1
#
_entry.id   AF-A0AAU3YUP9-F1
#
_cell.length_a   1.000
_cell.length_b   1.000
_cell.length_c   1.000
_cell.angle_alpha   90.00
_cell.angle_beta   90.00
_cell.angle_gamma   90.00
#
_symmetry.space_group_name_H-M   'P 1'
#
loop_
_entity.id
_entity.type
_entity.pdbx_description
1 polymer ?
#
loop_
_entity_poly.entity_id
_entity_poly.type
_entity_poly.pdbx_seq_one_letter_code
_entity_poly.pdbx_strand_id
1 'polypeptide(L)'
;MPTTTSVGQDELRAMLVQRSGLAKDVLWFPVHDVPRRFGLSWPLPTQQADDVLSGLLDDLRRVLAPPVEDEQGRHRARYVYLSEITDQYERCDTRQLLVRIDAAGVTPARPDSLGDEYDPRSAGGWGARPSAAPDLSGKPTWGWWRAVREAGPRPLYRMPDPYVGAGEPPVDRALNLREGTGDDAAFRTELLGAVREDPRQIDCWAHLGSDAFDRADTDLDALSEALGFYQTAVAVAELSLPPGFDGVLAWSQMDNRPFHRALHGLGLTWWRMGETQMAQAAFSNSLWTNPDDNQGIRYLIGPAQKGAAWHP
;
A
#
# COMPACT_ATOMS: atom_id res chain seq x y z
N MET A 1 25.50 26.31 36.82
CA MET A 1 24.95 24.97 36.52
C MET A 1 24.04 25.12 35.32
N PRO A 2 24.17 24.32 34.25
CA PRO A 2 23.19 24.36 33.18
C PRO A 2 21.87 23.86 33.75
N THR A 3 20.82 24.67 33.64
CA THR A 3 19.45 24.26 33.93
C THR A 3 19.10 23.10 33.00
N THR A 4 19.03 21.90 33.54
CA THR A 4 18.55 20.73 32.80
C THR A 4 17.07 20.97 32.49
N THR A 5 16.76 21.34 31.26
CA THR A 5 15.38 21.48 30.79
C THR A 5 14.70 20.12 30.93
N SER A 6 13.54 20.09 31.60
CA SER A 6 12.81 18.87 31.91
C SER A 6 11.45 18.88 31.22
N VAL A 7 11.16 17.84 30.44
CA VAL A 7 9.96 17.69 29.62
C VAL A 7 8.87 16.99 30.42
N GLY A 8 7.72 17.65 30.54
CA GLY A 8 6.51 17.09 31.15
C GLY A 8 5.66 16.26 30.18
N GLN A 9 4.62 15.62 30.69
CA GLN A 9 3.72 14.78 29.87
C GLN A 9 3.01 15.57 28.75
N ASP A 10 2.51 16.77 29.06
CA ASP A 10 1.82 17.61 28.09
C ASP A 10 2.76 18.17 27.02
N GLU A 11 4.00 18.47 27.39
CA GLU A 11 5.04 18.93 26.48
C GLU A 11 5.46 17.79 25.53
N LEU A 12 5.70 16.58 26.04
CA LEU A 12 5.99 15.43 25.17
C LEU A 12 4.84 15.15 24.20
N ARG A 13 3.59 15.31 24.63
CA ARG A 13 2.41 15.18 23.76
C ARG A 13 2.39 16.25 22.67
N ALA A 14 2.71 17.50 23.01
CA ALA A 14 2.79 18.59 22.03
C ALA A 14 3.90 18.32 21.00
N MET A 15 5.07 17.86 21.45
CA MET A 15 6.17 17.45 20.57
C MET A 15 5.76 16.30 19.64
N LEU A 16 5.01 15.31 20.15
CA LEU A 16 4.50 14.20 19.34
C LEU A 16 3.51 14.67 18.27
N VAL A 17 2.54 15.53 18.62
CA VAL A 17 1.62 16.16 17.65
C VAL A 17 2.40 16.89 16.57
N GLN A 18 3.38 17.70 16.97
CA GLN A 18 4.20 18.48 16.05
C GLN A 18 5.02 17.60 15.10
N ARG A 19 5.71 16.57 15.61
CA ARG A 19 6.59 15.72 14.78
C ARG A 19 5.83 14.70 13.94
N SER A 20 4.70 14.20 14.42
CA SER A 20 3.89 13.24 13.67
C SER A 20 2.98 13.91 12.63
N GLY A 21 2.66 15.20 12.80
CA GLY A 21 1.65 15.90 12.01
C GLY A 21 0.21 15.44 12.30
N LEU A 22 0.01 14.56 13.29
CA LEU A 22 -1.29 14.00 13.62
C LEU A 22 -2.02 14.86 14.66
N ALA A 23 -3.35 14.96 14.50
CA ALA A 23 -4.18 15.63 15.47
C ALA A 23 -4.17 14.91 16.84
N LYS A 24 -4.31 15.67 17.93
CA LYS A 24 -4.17 15.18 19.30
C LYS A 24 -5.19 14.08 19.67
N ASP A 25 -6.38 14.16 19.11
CA ASP A 25 -7.48 13.19 19.25
C ASP A 25 -7.25 11.91 18.43
N VAL A 26 -6.50 12.01 17.34
CA VAL A 26 -6.08 10.86 16.52
C VAL A 26 -4.96 10.10 17.22
N LEU A 27 -4.03 10.77 17.90
CA LEU A 27 -2.94 10.11 18.62
C LEU A 27 -3.46 9.29 19.82
N TRP A 28 -3.81 8.03 19.58
CA TRP A 28 -4.05 7.03 20.62
C TRP A 28 -2.70 6.51 21.13
N PHE A 29 -1.92 7.38 21.75
CA PHE A 29 -0.79 6.94 22.56
C PHE A 29 -1.03 7.33 24.01
N PRO A 30 -1.03 6.36 24.93
CA PRO A 30 -1.05 6.65 26.34
C PRO A 30 0.33 7.23 26.71
N VAL A 31 0.56 8.52 26.47
CA VAL A 31 1.79 9.21 26.93
C VAL A 31 1.95 9.02 28.45
N HIS A 32 0.84 8.79 29.16
CA HIS A 32 0.84 8.40 30.57
C HIS A 32 1.52 7.05 30.86
N ASP A 33 1.59 6.12 29.90
CA ASP A 33 2.23 4.81 30.03
C ASP A 33 3.75 4.85 29.75
N VAL A 34 4.30 5.98 29.29
CA VAL A 34 5.74 6.13 29.02
C VAL A 34 6.62 5.68 30.19
N PRO A 35 6.38 6.11 31.45
CA PRO A 35 7.15 5.64 32.62
C PRO A 35 7.21 4.11 32.73
N ARG A 36 6.06 3.45 32.56
CA ARG A 36 5.94 1.99 32.65
C ARG A 36 6.65 1.32 31.48
N ARG A 37 6.46 1.84 30.26
CA ARG A 37 6.97 1.24 29.02
C ARG A 37 8.49 1.35 28.89
N PHE A 38 9.05 2.47 29.32
CA PHE A 38 10.48 2.78 29.17
C PHE A 38 11.26 2.66 30.48
N GLY A 39 10.61 2.33 31.60
CA GLY A 39 11.26 2.26 32.91
C GLY A 39 11.74 3.62 33.42
N LEU A 40 11.00 4.69 33.11
CA LEU A 40 11.38 6.08 33.38
C LEU A 40 10.46 6.72 34.44
N SER A 41 10.75 7.96 34.83
CA SER A 41 9.91 8.77 35.71
C SER A 41 9.83 10.20 35.19
N TRP A 42 8.68 10.84 35.38
CA TRP A 42 8.49 12.25 35.01
C TRP A 42 9.13 13.19 36.03
N PRO A 43 9.58 14.40 35.62
CA PRO A 43 9.73 14.86 34.23
C PRO A 43 10.98 14.25 33.57
N LEU A 44 10.96 14.12 32.24
CA LEU A 44 12.07 13.53 31.48
C LEU A 44 13.15 14.59 31.21
N PRO A 45 14.45 14.30 31.38
CA PRO A 45 15.51 15.11 30.77
C PRO A 45 15.31 15.24 29.26
N THR A 46 15.59 16.40 28.64
CA THR A 46 15.35 16.63 27.21
C THR A 46 15.87 15.52 26.30
N GLN A 47 17.10 15.04 26.52
CA GLN A 47 17.66 13.94 25.72
C GLN A 47 16.83 12.65 25.82
N GLN A 48 16.38 12.29 27.02
CA GLN A 48 15.51 11.11 27.21
C GLN A 48 14.13 11.33 26.58
N ALA A 49 13.61 12.56 26.61
CA ALA A 49 12.35 12.89 25.96
C ALA A 49 12.43 12.73 24.44
N ASP A 50 13.56 13.12 23.82
CA ASP A 50 13.81 12.90 22.40
C ASP A 50 13.93 11.40 22.06
N ASP A 51 14.65 10.62 22.85
CA ASP A 51 14.78 9.17 22.64
C ASP A 51 13.42 8.45 22.74
N VAL A 52 12.61 8.82 23.75
CA VAL A 52 11.24 8.32 23.90
C VAL A 52 10.39 8.73 22.70
N LEU A 53 10.46 10.00 22.28
CA LEU A 53 9.68 10.51 21.15
C LEU A 53 10.01 9.78 19.85
N SER A 54 11.29 9.51 19.58
CA SER A 54 11.72 8.70 18.44
C SER A 54 11.13 7.30 18.49
N GLY A 55 11.23 6.61 19.64
CA GLY A 55 10.63 5.28 19.80
C GLY A 55 9.11 5.26 19.63
N LEU A 56 8.42 6.32 20.06
CA LEU A 56 6.97 6.49 19.85
C LEU A 56 6.62 6.67 18.37
N LEU A 57 7.40 7.47 17.64
CA LEU A 57 7.20 7.69 16.20
C LEU A 57 7.49 6.42 15.40
N ASP A 58 8.54 5.67 15.75
CA ASP A 58 8.88 4.38 15.14
C ASP A 58 7.75 3.37 15.31
N ASP A 59 7.12 3.32 16.49
CA ASP A 59 5.98 2.45 16.74
C ASP A 59 4.73 2.83 15.94
N LEU A 60 4.50 4.13 15.69
CA LEU A 60 3.39 4.60 14.87
C LEU A 60 3.57 4.21 13.40
N ARG A 61 4.82 4.17 12.93
CA ARG A 61 5.17 3.80 11.56
C ARG A 61 5.36 2.30 11.37
N ARG A 62 5.57 1.52 12.43
CA ARG A 62 5.82 0.08 12.30
C ARG A 62 4.67 -0.62 11.58
N VAL A 63 5.02 -1.40 10.56
CA VAL A 63 4.07 -2.18 9.77
C VAL A 63 3.40 -3.25 10.66
N LEU A 64 2.11 -3.52 10.41
CA LEU A 64 1.40 -4.59 11.13
C LEU A 64 2.03 -5.94 10.79
N ALA A 65 2.06 -6.85 11.76
CA ALA A 65 2.61 -8.19 11.54
C ALA A 65 1.88 -8.90 10.38
N PRO A 66 2.57 -9.71 9.57
CA PRO A 66 1.95 -10.45 8.48
C PRO A 66 0.84 -11.36 9.00
N PRO A 67 -0.19 -11.65 8.18
CA PRO A 67 -1.14 -12.72 8.47
C PRO A 67 -0.36 -14.03 8.63
N VAL A 68 -0.59 -14.76 9.73
CA VAL A 68 0.19 -15.97 10.06
C VAL A 68 -0.13 -17.10 9.09
N GLU A 69 0.87 -17.56 8.34
CA GLU A 69 0.80 -18.79 7.53
C GLU A 69 1.08 -20.04 8.37
N ASP A 70 0.55 -21.18 7.92
CA ASP A 70 1.07 -22.46 8.37
C ASP A 70 2.54 -22.66 7.91
N GLU A 71 3.30 -23.48 8.64
CA GLU A 71 4.70 -23.77 8.30
C GLU A 71 4.87 -24.49 6.95
N GLN A 72 3.81 -25.07 6.39
CA GLN A 72 3.83 -25.86 5.17
C GLN A 72 3.70 -25.00 3.89
N GLY A 73 3.13 -23.80 3.97
CA GLY A 73 2.87 -22.88 2.84
C GLY A 73 4.07 -22.03 2.39
N ARG A 74 5.07 -21.81 3.25
CA ARG A 74 6.18 -20.85 3.02
C ARG A 74 7.01 -21.10 1.76
N HIS A 75 7.00 -22.33 1.23
CA HIS A 75 7.81 -22.75 0.10
C HIS A 75 7.10 -22.66 -1.27
N ARG A 76 5.83 -22.26 -1.31
CA ARG A 76 5.09 -22.05 -2.57
C ARG A 76 5.13 -20.58 -2.99
N ALA A 77 5.13 -20.35 -4.30
CA ALA A 77 4.96 -19.02 -4.87
C ALA A 77 3.57 -18.48 -4.49
N ARG A 78 3.52 -17.24 -4.00
CA ARG A 78 2.33 -16.59 -3.44
C ARG A 78 2.50 -15.07 -3.50
N TYR A 79 1.44 -14.36 -3.16
CA TYR A 79 1.50 -12.93 -2.89
C TYR A 79 2.37 -12.62 -1.66
N VAL A 80 3.27 -11.65 -1.77
CA VAL A 80 4.15 -11.20 -0.68
C VAL A 80 3.53 -9.98 -0.01
N TYR A 81 3.17 -10.06 1.26
CA TYR A 81 2.52 -8.96 1.95
C TYR A 81 3.46 -7.76 2.15
N LEU A 82 2.91 -6.55 2.27
CA LEU A 82 3.69 -5.32 2.50
C LEU A 82 4.57 -5.42 3.75
N SER A 83 4.10 -6.12 4.78
CA SER A 83 4.83 -6.46 6.01
C SER A 83 6.05 -7.38 5.81
N GLU A 84 6.13 -8.07 4.68
CA GLU A 84 7.28 -8.85 4.26
C GLU A 84 8.24 -8.05 3.35
N ILE A 85 7.82 -6.88 2.86
CA ILE A 85 8.59 -6.02 1.96
C ILE A 85 9.29 -4.88 2.72
N THR A 86 8.60 -4.29 3.71
CA THR A 86 9.08 -3.18 4.53
C THR A 86 8.62 -3.32 5.98
N ASP A 87 9.39 -2.76 6.91
CA ASP A 87 9.08 -2.72 8.34
C ASP A 87 8.43 -1.40 8.78
N GLN A 88 8.42 -0.38 7.91
CA GLN A 88 7.84 0.94 8.18
C GLN A 88 6.88 1.42 7.08
N TYR A 89 5.77 1.99 7.53
CA TYR A 89 4.93 2.88 6.75
C TYR A 89 5.52 4.29 6.75
N GLU A 90 5.46 4.95 5.60
CA GLU A 90 5.89 6.33 5.42
C GLU A 90 4.99 7.29 6.22
N ARG A 91 3.69 7.00 6.26
CA ARG A 91 2.69 7.74 7.03
C ARG A 91 2.58 7.25 8.46
N CYS A 92 2.51 8.19 9.40
CA CYS A 92 2.38 7.90 10.83
C CYS A 92 0.98 7.38 11.24
N ASP A 93 -0.07 7.62 10.44
CA ASP A 93 -1.44 7.21 10.76
C ASP A 93 -1.85 5.88 10.15
N THR A 94 -1.13 5.37 9.14
CA THR A 94 -1.48 4.12 8.43
C THR A 94 -1.71 2.97 9.39
N ARG A 95 -0.77 2.71 10.29
CA ARG A 95 -0.88 1.62 11.28
C ARG A 95 -2.16 1.74 12.11
N GLN A 96 -2.48 2.94 12.57
CA GLN A 96 -3.66 3.16 13.41
C GLN A 96 -4.96 3.00 12.62
N LEU A 97 -5.00 3.50 11.37
CA LEU A 97 -6.13 3.32 10.47
C LEU A 97 -6.43 1.82 10.30
N LEU A 98 -5.40 1.02 10.04
CA LEU A 98 -5.55 -0.43 9.87
C LEU A 98 -6.08 -1.12 11.13
N VAL A 99 -5.55 -0.79 12.31
CA VAL A 99 -6.05 -1.33 13.60
C VAL A 99 -7.53 -0.98 13.82
N ARG A 100 -7.96 0.23 13.43
CA ARG A 100 -9.36 0.64 13.55
C ARG A 100 -10.26 -0.08 12.56
N ILE A 101 -9.79 -0.29 11.33
CA ILE A 101 -10.52 -1.06 10.31
C ILE A 101 -10.72 -2.49 10.79
N ASP A 102 -9.64 -3.14 11.28
CA ASP A 102 -9.68 -4.50 11.83
C ASP A 102 -10.68 -4.62 12.98
N ALA A 103 -10.59 -3.72 13.98
CA ALA A 103 -11.49 -3.71 15.12
C ALA A 103 -12.97 -3.46 14.74
N ALA A 104 -13.22 -2.74 13.64
CA ALA A 104 -14.56 -2.49 13.12
C ALA A 104 -15.08 -3.62 12.22
N GLY A 105 -14.25 -4.63 11.91
CA GLY A 105 -14.56 -5.72 11.02
C GLY A 105 -14.07 -5.47 9.59
N VAL A 106 -13.51 -6.53 9.01
CA VAL A 106 -13.01 -6.58 7.64
C VAL A 106 -13.89 -7.50 6.81
N THR A 107 -14.30 -7.01 5.64
CA THR A 107 -14.94 -7.85 4.62
C THR A 107 -13.84 -8.63 3.89
N PRO A 108 -13.84 -9.97 3.90
CA PRO A 108 -12.81 -10.73 3.20
C PRO A 108 -13.01 -10.67 1.69
N ALA A 109 -11.91 -10.77 0.95
CA ALA A 109 -11.93 -11.13 -0.46
C ALA A 109 -12.53 -12.54 -0.60
N ARG A 110 -13.34 -12.73 -1.63
CA ARG A 110 -14.09 -13.97 -1.83
C ARG A 110 -13.76 -14.62 -3.18
N PRO A 111 -13.83 -15.95 -3.29
CA PRO A 111 -13.79 -16.60 -4.59
C PRO A 111 -14.87 -16.05 -5.52
N ASP A 112 -14.56 -15.97 -6.81
CA ASP A 112 -15.56 -15.66 -7.82
C ASP A 112 -16.69 -16.70 -7.78
N SER A 113 -17.95 -16.23 -7.83
CA SER A 113 -19.14 -17.05 -7.61
C SER A 113 -19.36 -18.15 -8.65
N LEU A 114 -18.62 -18.11 -9.76
CA LEU A 114 -18.66 -19.13 -10.82
C LEU A 114 -17.74 -20.33 -10.54
N GLY A 115 -16.89 -20.28 -9.50
CA GLY A 115 -15.88 -21.32 -9.27
C GLY A 115 -14.82 -21.37 -10.38
N ASP A 116 -14.70 -20.29 -11.15
CA ASP A 116 -13.78 -20.17 -12.26
C ASP A 116 -12.33 -20.09 -11.73
N GLU A 117 -11.46 -20.85 -12.38
CA GLU A 117 -10.03 -20.82 -12.13
C GLU A 117 -9.33 -20.12 -13.30
N TYR A 118 -8.32 -19.31 -12.98
CA TYR A 118 -7.35 -18.86 -13.96
C TYR A 118 -6.36 -19.98 -14.24
N ASP A 119 -6.41 -20.56 -15.44
CA ASP A 119 -5.40 -21.50 -15.91
C ASP A 119 -4.41 -20.84 -16.89
N PRO A 120 -3.15 -20.55 -16.47
CA PRO A 120 -2.12 -19.96 -17.33
C PRO A 120 -1.63 -20.88 -18.46
N ARG A 121 -2.15 -22.11 -18.53
CA ARG A 121 -1.83 -23.12 -19.56
C ARG A 121 -2.97 -23.28 -20.56
N SER A 122 -4.14 -22.71 -20.28
CA SER A 122 -5.31 -22.77 -21.16
C SER A 122 -5.14 -21.88 -22.39
N ALA A 123 -5.94 -22.11 -23.43
CA ALA A 123 -5.92 -21.27 -24.63
C ALA A 123 -6.41 -19.83 -24.35
N GLY A 124 -7.22 -19.63 -23.31
CA GLY A 124 -7.77 -18.34 -22.89
C GLY A 124 -6.96 -17.63 -21.79
N GLY A 125 -6.29 -18.38 -20.91
CA GLY A 125 -5.37 -17.81 -19.92
C GLY A 125 -4.09 -17.42 -20.63
N TRP A 126 -3.94 -16.13 -20.91
CA TRP A 126 -2.86 -15.54 -21.72
C TRP A 126 -2.15 -16.54 -22.66
N GLY A 127 -2.93 -17.14 -23.56
CA GLY A 127 -2.49 -18.03 -24.64
C GLY A 127 -1.99 -17.27 -25.87
N ALA A 128 -2.03 -15.94 -25.83
CA ALA A 128 -1.23 -15.13 -26.72
C ALA A 128 0.19 -15.11 -26.16
N ARG A 129 1.15 -15.63 -26.92
CA ARG A 129 2.54 -15.18 -26.86
C ARG A 129 2.52 -13.67 -26.54
N PRO A 130 3.42 -13.14 -25.68
CA PRO A 130 3.71 -11.70 -25.73
C PRO A 130 3.72 -11.35 -27.20
N SER A 131 2.87 -10.40 -27.59
CA SER A 131 2.62 -10.11 -28.99
C SER A 131 3.93 -10.28 -29.74
N ALA A 132 3.94 -10.95 -30.89
CA ALA A 132 5.13 -11.04 -31.72
C ALA A 132 5.59 -9.65 -32.23
N ALA A 133 5.19 -8.56 -31.55
CA ALA A 133 5.86 -7.28 -31.51
C ALA A 133 7.35 -7.53 -31.21
N PRO A 134 8.23 -7.18 -32.16
CA PRO A 134 9.64 -7.52 -32.13
C PRO A 134 10.46 -6.64 -31.17
N ASP A 135 9.92 -6.15 -30.06
CA ASP A 135 10.65 -5.19 -29.22
C ASP A 135 11.78 -5.81 -28.38
N LEU A 136 11.79 -7.13 -28.22
CA LEU A 136 12.89 -7.84 -27.56
C LEU A 136 13.15 -9.18 -28.28
N SER A 137 14.01 -9.15 -29.29
CA SER A 137 14.50 -10.35 -29.98
C SER A 137 15.12 -11.36 -29.00
N GLY A 138 14.34 -12.35 -28.59
CA GLY A 138 14.76 -13.43 -27.69
C GLY A 138 13.58 -14.28 -27.22
N LYS A 139 13.85 -15.54 -26.82
CA LYS A 139 12.85 -16.30 -26.07
C LYS A 139 12.60 -15.55 -24.75
N PRO A 140 11.35 -15.17 -24.41
CA PRO A 140 11.07 -14.47 -23.16
C PRO A 140 11.55 -15.29 -21.96
N THR A 141 12.58 -14.83 -21.25
CA THR A 141 13.08 -15.44 -20.00
C THR A 141 12.38 -14.84 -18.79
N TRP A 142 11.06 -14.63 -18.89
CA TRP A 142 10.27 -13.93 -17.88
C TRP A 142 10.11 -14.83 -16.65
N GLY A 143 10.98 -14.65 -15.65
CA GLY A 143 10.97 -15.44 -14.43
C GLY A 143 9.61 -15.40 -13.73
N TRP A 144 8.95 -14.24 -13.72
CA TRP A 144 7.60 -14.07 -13.19
C TRP A 144 6.57 -14.96 -13.91
N TRP A 145 6.61 -15.02 -15.25
CA TRP A 145 5.66 -15.82 -16.03
C TRP A 145 5.90 -17.32 -15.85
N ARG A 146 7.16 -17.71 -15.70
CA ARG A 146 7.49 -19.10 -15.35
C ARG A 146 6.86 -19.48 -14.00
N ALA A 147 6.99 -18.64 -12.98
CA ALA A 147 6.37 -18.87 -11.68
C ALA A 147 4.84 -18.99 -11.79
N VAL A 148 4.18 -18.09 -12.53
CA VAL A 148 2.73 -18.16 -12.79
C VAL A 148 2.34 -19.47 -13.48
N ARG A 149 3.06 -19.88 -14.54
CA ARG A 149 2.78 -21.13 -15.26
C ARG A 149 3.03 -22.38 -14.42
N GLU A 150 4.07 -22.38 -13.60
CA GLU A 150 4.40 -23.47 -12.68
C GLU A 150 3.31 -23.64 -11.61
N ALA A 151 2.74 -22.53 -11.10
CA ALA A 151 1.63 -22.56 -10.16
C ALA A 151 0.38 -23.27 -10.72
N GLY A 152 0.14 -23.18 -12.04
CA GLY A 152 -0.98 -23.85 -12.69
C GLY A 152 -2.32 -23.14 -12.45
N PRO A 153 -3.46 -23.86 -12.54
CA PRO A 153 -4.78 -23.30 -12.26
C PRO A 153 -4.85 -22.73 -10.85
N ARG A 154 -5.38 -21.49 -10.74
CA ARG A 154 -5.52 -20.77 -9.48
C ARG A 154 -6.94 -20.18 -9.38
N PRO A 155 -7.55 -20.19 -8.19
CA PRO A 155 -8.89 -19.63 -8.00
C PRO A 155 -8.92 -18.13 -8.31
N LEU A 156 -9.98 -17.68 -8.98
CA LEU A 156 -10.28 -16.26 -9.13
C LEU A 156 -10.90 -15.72 -7.84
N TYR A 157 -10.46 -14.54 -7.43
CA TYR A 157 -10.96 -13.81 -6.28
C TYR A 157 -11.48 -12.43 -6.69
N ARG A 158 -12.40 -11.94 -5.86
CA ARG A 158 -12.91 -10.57 -5.88
C ARG A 158 -12.65 -9.93 -4.52
N MET A 159 -12.04 -8.76 -4.54
CA MET A 159 -11.96 -7.88 -3.38
C MET A 159 -13.37 -7.46 -2.93
N PRO A 160 -13.53 -6.94 -1.71
CA PRO A 160 -14.78 -6.29 -1.31
C PRO A 160 -15.19 -5.24 -2.33
N ASP A 161 -16.49 -5.12 -2.56
CA ASP A 161 -17.04 -4.08 -3.43
C ASP A 161 -16.52 -2.71 -2.97
N PRO A 162 -15.74 -1.99 -3.80
CA PRO A 162 -15.14 -0.73 -3.41
C PRO A 162 -16.15 0.43 -3.44
N TYR A 163 -17.36 0.19 -3.96
CA TYR A 163 -18.37 1.21 -4.25
C TYR A 163 -19.69 0.97 -3.48
N VAL A 164 -19.59 0.38 -2.29
CA VAL A 164 -20.77 0.14 -1.43
C VAL A 164 -21.47 1.45 -1.08
N GLY A 165 -22.78 1.50 -1.34
CA GLY A 165 -23.64 2.60 -0.93
C GLY A 165 -24.62 3.03 -2.00
N ALA A 166 -25.50 3.97 -1.66
CA ALA A 166 -26.33 4.66 -2.63
C ALA A 166 -25.66 5.99 -3.01
N GLY A 167 -25.38 6.18 -4.30
CA GLY A 167 -24.80 7.42 -4.82
C GLY A 167 -23.62 7.18 -5.75
N GLU A 168 -23.06 8.27 -6.24
CA GLU A 168 -21.82 8.26 -7.02
C GLU A 168 -20.64 7.89 -6.10
N PRO A 169 -19.78 6.94 -6.51
CA PRO A 169 -18.55 6.61 -5.79
C PRO A 169 -17.71 7.85 -5.49
N PRO A 170 -17.11 7.98 -4.29
CA PRO A 170 -16.34 9.18 -3.95
C PRO A 170 -15.18 9.48 -4.91
N VAL A 171 -14.53 8.43 -5.44
CA VAL A 171 -13.47 8.57 -6.44
C VAL A 171 -14.00 9.14 -7.75
N ASP A 172 -15.17 8.67 -8.22
CA ASP A 172 -15.79 9.15 -9.46
C ASP A 172 -16.20 10.62 -9.31
N ARG A 173 -16.78 10.99 -8.16
CA ARG A 173 -17.10 12.39 -7.84
C ARG A 173 -15.88 13.29 -7.91
N ALA A 174 -14.77 12.88 -7.30
CA ALA A 174 -13.52 13.63 -7.32
C ALA A 174 -12.98 13.76 -8.76
N LEU A 175 -12.95 12.66 -9.51
CA LEU A 175 -12.49 12.67 -10.91
C LEU A 175 -13.35 13.58 -11.79
N ASN A 176 -14.69 13.48 -11.68
CA ASN A 176 -15.64 14.33 -12.40
C ASN A 176 -15.45 15.82 -12.06
N LEU A 177 -15.19 16.13 -10.78
CA LEU A 177 -14.86 17.50 -10.34
C LEU A 177 -13.57 18.00 -11.02
N ARG A 178 -12.51 17.18 -11.03
CA ARG A 178 -11.24 17.53 -11.68
C ARG A 178 -11.40 17.72 -13.18
N GLU A 179 -12.12 16.84 -13.86
CA GLU A 179 -12.38 16.92 -15.29
C GLU A 179 -13.21 18.16 -15.65
N GLY A 180 -14.21 18.50 -14.84
CA GLY A 180 -15.09 19.65 -15.07
C GLY A 180 -14.47 21.02 -14.76
N THR A 181 -13.50 21.08 -13.84
CA THR A 181 -12.97 22.35 -13.32
C THR A 181 -11.47 22.55 -13.54
N GLY A 182 -10.70 21.48 -13.71
CA GLY A 182 -9.24 21.49 -13.65
C GLY A 182 -8.67 21.78 -12.25
N ASP A 183 -9.49 21.73 -11.19
CA ASP A 183 -9.08 22.06 -9.82
C ASP A 183 -8.49 20.85 -9.08
N ASP A 184 -7.17 20.69 -9.15
CA ASP A 184 -6.44 19.63 -8.43
C ASP A 184 -6.53 19.77 -6.90
N ALA A 185 -6.70 20.98 -6.38
CA ALA A 185 -6.83 21.19 -4.93
C ALA A 185 -8.20 20.72 -4.43
N ALA A 186 -9.25 20.99 -5.19
CA ALA A 186 -10.59 20.49 -4.90
C ALA A 186 -10.66 18.96 -5.06
N PHE A 187 -10.04 18.41 -6.12
CA PHE A 187 -9.87 16.96 -6.30
C PHE A 187 -9.23 16.29 -5.07
N ARG A 188 -8.08 16.79 -4.61
CA ARG A 188 -7.41 16.27 -3.41
C ARG A 188 -8.28 16.41 -2.17
N THR A 189 -8.97 17.55 -2.02
CA THR A 189 -9.82 17.80 -0.84
C THR A 189 -10.97 16.80 -0.76
N GLU A 190 -11.61 16.48 -1.88
CA GLU A 190 -12.68 15.48 -1.94
C GLU A 190 -12.17 14.08 -1.59
N LEU A 191 -11.04 13.66 -2.15
CA LEU A 191 -10.45 12.36 -1.82
C LEU A 191 -10.03 12.26 -0.34
N LEU A 192 -9.41 13.31 0.21
CA LEU A 192 -9.07 13.37 1.62
C LEU A 192 -10.30 13.36 2.53
N GLY A 193 -11.41 13.97 2.08
CA GLY A 193 -12.71 13.88 2.76
C GLY A 193 -13.23 12.44 2.78
N ALA A 194 -13.23 11.78 1.63
CA ALA A 194 -13.72 10.41 1.46
C ALA A 194 -12.98 9.41 2.36
N VAL A 195 -11.64 9.44 2.38
CA VAL A 195 -10.85 8.49 3.18
C VAL A 195 -10.87 8.80 4.69
N ARG A 196 -11.24 10.03 5.08
CA ARG A 196 -11.51 10.36 6.49
C ARG A 196 -12.86 9.83 6.94
N GLU A 197 -13.85 9.83 6.07
CA GLU A 197 -15.18 9.26 6.33
C GLU A 197 -15.13 7.73 6.38
N ASP A 198 -14.55 7.11 5.36
CA ASP A 198 -14.29 5.67 5.33
C ASP A 198 -12.88 5.37 4.80
N PRO A 199 -11.94 4.97 5.67
CA PRO A 199 -10.57 4.68 5.26
C PRO A 199 -10.45 3.38 4.44
N ARG A 200 -11.55 2.61 4.25
CA ARG A 200 -11.59 1.43 3.37
C ARG A 200 -11.62 1.77 1.88
N GLN A 201 -11.73 3.06 1.52
CA GLN A 201 -11.77 3.55 0.15
C GLN A 201 -10.39 3.42 -0.55
N ILE A 202 -10.01 2.20 -0.93
CA ILE A 202 -8.71 1.86 -1.55
C ILE A 202 -8.44 2.72 -2.79
N ASP A 203 -9.46 2.94 -3.64
CA ASP A 203 -9.29 3.70 -4.88
C ASP A 203 -9.01 5.17 -4.59
N CYS A 204 -9.64 5.75 -3.57
CA CYS A 204 -9.37 7.12 -3.16
C CYS A 204 -7.92 7.29 -2.68
N TRP A 205 -7.40 6.33 -1.90
CA TRP A 205 -5.99 6.32 -1.53
C TRP A 205 -5.06 6.17 -2.73
N ALA A 206 -5.37 5.28 -3.67
CA ALA A 206 -4.58 5.11 -4.89
C ALA A 206 -4.55 6.39 -5.75
N HIS A 207 -5.69 7.10 -5.86
CA HIS A 207 -5.77 8.36 -6.59
C HIS A 207 -5.07 9.53 -5.89
N LEU A 208 -5.07 9.57 -4.56
CA LEU A 208 -4.22 10.50 -3.79
C LEU A 208 -2.73 10.24 -4.05
N GLY A 209 -2.34 8.95 -4.09
CA GLY A 209 -0.99 8.54 -4.45
C GLY A 209 -0.60 8.96 -5.87
N SER A 210 -1.52 8.85 -6.82
CA SER A 210 -1.28 9.28 -8.21
C SER A 210 -1.07 10.78 -8.31
N ASP A 211 -1.91 11.59 -7.67
CA ASP A 211 -1.73 13.05 -7.65
C ASP A 211 -0.40 13.46 -7.03
N ALA A 212 -0.03 12.86 -5.89
CA ALA A 212 1.25 13.14 -5.25
C ALA A 212 2.44 12.69 -6.11
N PHE A 213 2.33 11.55 -6.80
CA PHE A 213 3.37 11.07 -7.70
C PHE A 213 3.58 12.02 -8.89
N ASP A 214 2.49 12.54 -9.47
CA ASP A 214 2.56 13.51 -10.57
C ASP A 214 3.19 14.84 -10.10
N ARG A 215 2.91 15.26 -8.87
CA ARG A 215 3.51 16.47 -8.27
C ARG A 215 5.00 16.35 -7.96
N ALA A 216 5.53 15.12 -7.82
CA ALA A 216 6.92 14.88 -7.44
C ALA A 216 7.97 15.45 -8.42
N ASP A 217 7.55 15.89 -9.61
CA ASP A 217 8.42 16.62 -10.55
C ASP A 217 8.75 18.05 -10.06
N THR A 218 7.90 18.62 -9.21
CA THR A 218 8.00 20.03 -8.76
C THR A 218 7.99 20.18 -7.24
N ASP A 219 7.60 19.14 -6.52
CA ASP A 219 7.51 19.09 -5.06
C ASP A 219 8.39 17.96 -4.52
N LEU A 220 9.42 18.33 -3.74
CA LEU A 220 10.41 17.38 -3.21
C LEU A 220 9.82 16.42 -2.17
N ASP A 221 8.73 16.79 -1.51
CA ASP A 221 8.10 15.97 -0.47
C ASP A 221 6.99 15.07 -1.04
N ALA A 222 6.50 15.38 -2.26
CA ALA A 222 5.35 14.70 -2.84
C ALA A 222 5.62 13.21 -3.18
N LEU A 223 6.89 12.83 -3.41
CA LEU A 223 7.21 11.42 -3.65
C LEU A 223 7.05 10.57 -2.37
N SER A 224 7.47 11.09 -1.22
CA SER A 224 7.22 10.48 0.10
C SER A 224 5.71 10.45 0.39
N GLU A 225 5.00 11.53 0.09
CA GLU A 225 3.54 11.57 0.23
C GLU A 225 2.86 10.48 -0.62
N ALA A 226 3.27 10.31 -1.88
CA ALA A 226 2.78 9.26 -2.76
C ALA A 226 3.04 7.86 -2.19
N LEU A 227 4.25 7.62 -1.65
CA LEU A 227 4.59 6.34 -1.03
C LEU A 227 3.63 6.04 0.13
N GLY A 228 3.40 7.03 0.99
CA GLY A 228 2.49 6.90 2.12
C GLY A 228 1.05 6.56 1.72
N PHE A 229 0.52 7.23 0.68
CA PHE A 229 -0.82 6.94 0.18
C PHE A 229 -0.91 5.54 -0.44
N TYR A 230 0.06 5.15 -1.26
CA TYR A 230 0.05 3.82 -1.87
C TYR A 230 0.25 2.69 -0.86
N GLN A 231 1.14 2.85 0.12
CA GLN A 231 1.29 1.90 1.23
C GLN A 231 -0.02 1.76 2.01
N THR A 232 -0.72 2.87 2.27
CA THR A 232 -2.02 2.84 2.94
C THR A 232 -3.07 2.10 2.10
N ALA A 233 -3.16 2.40 0.79
CA ALA A 233 -4.07 1.73 -0.13
C ALA A 233 -3.84 0.21 -0.17
N VAL A 234 -2.57 -0.21 -0.30
CA VAL A 234 -2.18 -1.62 -0.33
C VAL A 234 -2.47 -2.29 1.01
N ALA A 235 -2.06 -1.68 2.13
CA ALA A 235 -2.29 -2.27 3.45
C ALA A 235 -3.78 -2.41 3.79
N VAL A 236 -4.61 -1.44 3.42
CA VAL A 236 -6.07 -1.52 3.58
C VAL A 236 -6.65 -2.67 2.75
N ALA A 237 -6.19 -2.85 1.51
CA ALA A 237 -6.60 -3.95 0.66
C ALA A 237 -6.16 -5.31 1.24
N GLU A 238 -4.92 -5.42 1.69
CA GLU A 238 -4.34 -6.64 2.26
C GLU A 238 -5.10 -7.18 3.46
N LEU A 239 -5.78 -6.32 4.25
CA LEU A 239 -6.66 -6.78 5.33
C LEU A 239 -7.74 -7.77 4.85
N SER A 240 -8.15 -7.65 3.58
CA SER A 240 -9.18 -8.50 2.99
C SER A 240 -8.63 -9.83 2.46
N LEU A 241 -7.31 -9.96 2.28
CA LEU A 241 -6.70 -11.14 1.70
C LEU A 241 -6.49 -12.23 2.77
N PRO A 242 -6.70 -13.52 2.44
CA PRO A 242 -6.41 -14.61 3.35
C PRO A 242 -4.89 -14.81 3.51
N PRO A 243 -4.41 -15.31 4.66
CA PRO A 243 -3.00 -15.66 4.84
C PRO A 243 -2.48 -16.55 3.71
N GLY A 244 -1.28 -16.26 3.20
CA GLY A 244 -0.68 -17.01 2.10
C GLY A 244 -1.43 -16.94 0.77
N PHE A 245 -2.12 -15.83 0.49
CA PHE A 245 -2.90 -15.63 -0.72
C PHE A 245 -2.15 -16.04 -1.99
N ASP A 246 -2.67 -17.05 -2.68
CA ASP A 246 -2.12 -17.61 -3.92
C ASP A 246 -3.07 -17.47 -5.12
N GLY A 247 -4.21 -16.81 -4.93
CA GLY A 247 -5.25 -16.61 -5.94
C GLY A 247 -4.93 -15.55 -6.99
N VAL A 248 -5.87 -15.37 -7.92
CA VAL A 248 -5.82 -14.37 -8.98
C VAL A 248 -6.92 -13.33 -8.77
N LEU A 249 -6.55 -12.07 -8.78
CA LEU A 249 -7.45 -10.92 -8.76
C LEU A 249 -7.55 -10.38 -10.18
N ALA A 250 -8.39 -10.98 -11.04
CA ALA A 250 -8.46 -10.57 -12.44
C ALA A 250 -8.92 -9.11 -12.60
N TRP A 251 -8.31 -8.38 -13.53
CA TRP A 251 -8.65 -6.99 -13.85
C TRP A 251 -10.09 -6.79 -14.37
N SER A 252 -10.64 -7.82 -15.00
CA SER A 252 -12.02 -7.84 -15.49
C SER A 252 -13.03 -7.66 -14.36
N GLN A 253 -12.67 -8.05 -13.14
CA GLN A 253 -13.46 -7.79 -11.93
C GLN A 253 -13.18 -6.36 -11.45
N MET A 254 -14.20 -5.51 -11.50
CA MET A 254 -14.07 -4.09 -11.18
C MET A 254 -13.58 -3.88 -9.74
N ASP A 255 -14.05 -4.71 -8.81
CA ASP A 255 -13.70 -4.68 -7.39
C ASP A 255 -12.19 -4.78 -7.14
N ASN A 256 -11.45 -5.44 -8.06
CA ASN A 256 -10.00 -5.65 -7.93
C ASN A 256 -9.17 -4.46 -8.41
N ARG A 257 -9.74 -3.57 -9.25
CA ARG A 257 -8.99 -2.50 -9.92
C ARG A 257 -8.35 -1.49 -8.95
N PRO A 258 -9.01 -1.08 -7.85
CA PRO A 258 -8.38 -0.20 -6.86
C PRO A 258 -7.07 -0.75 -6.31
N PHE A 259 -7.04 -2.04 -5.97
CA PHE A 259 -5.84 -2.69 -5.44
C PHE A 259 -4.71 -2.77 -6.49
N HIS A 260 -5.07 -3.06 -7.74
CA HIS A 260 -4.12 -3.07 -8.85
C HIS A 260 -3.52 -1.70 -9.12
N ARG A 261 -4.34 -0.63 -9.11
CA ARG A 261 -3.85 0.75 -9.20
C ARG A 261 -2.89 1.08 -8.06
N ALA A 262 -3.23 0.69 -6.84
CA ALA A 262 -2.38 0.88 -5.67
C ALA A 262 -1.02 0.17 -5.78
N LEU A 263 -1.00 -1.11 -6.17
CA LEU A 263 0.25 -1.88 -6.34
C LEU A 263 1.14 -1.32 -7.45
N HIS A 264 0.53 -0.93 -8.58
CA HIS A 264 1.25 -0.32 -9.69
C HIS A 264 1.93 0.99 -9.24
N GLY A 265 1.17 1.88 -8.59
CA GLY A 265 1.69 3.13 -8.06
C GLY A 265 2.77 2.93 -7.00
N LEU A 266 2.58 1.98 -6.08
CA LEU A 266 3.56 1.63 -5.06
C LEU A 266 4.91 1.21 -5.69
N GLY A 267 4.85 0.32 -6.69
CA GLY A 267 6.05 -0.14 -7.39
C GLY A 267 6.75 0.99 -8.16
N LEU A 268 5.99 1.88 -8.81
CA LEU A 268 6.56 3.05 -9.48
C LEU A 268 7.22 4.02 -8.49
N THR A 269 6.57 4.31 -7.36
CA THR A 269 7.11 5.20 -6.34
C THR A 269 8.41 4.68 -5.76
N TRP A 270 8.47 3.41 -5.36
CA TRP A 270 9.72 2.81 -4.89
C TRP A 270 10.80 2.81 -5.96
N TRP A 271 10.44 2.51 -7.22
CA TRP A 271 11.41 2.54 -8.30
C TRP A 271 11.99 3.94 -8.51
N ARG A 272 11.13 4.97 -8.48
CA ARG A 272 11.53 6.38 -8.59
C ARG A 272 12.39 6.84 -7.41
N MET A 273 12.18 6.28 -6.22
CA MET A 273 13.05 6.51 -5.05
C MET A 273 14.38 5.75 -5.10
N GLY A 274 14.57 4.83 -6.04
CA GLY A 274 15.75 3.96 -6.12
C GLY A 274 15.65 2.67 -5.30
N GLU A 275 14.51 2.42 -4.64
CA GLU A 275 14.21 1.23 -3.85
C GLU A 275 13.83 0.04 -4.74
N THR A 276 14.76 -0.35 -5.61
CA THR A 276 14.55 -1.31 -6.70
C THR A 276 14.10 -2.69 -6.23
N GLN A 277 14.52 -3.15 -5.05
CA GLN A 277 14.09 -4.44 -4.50
C GLN A 277 12.62 -4.41 -4.08
N MET A 278 12.20 -3.34 -3.40
CA MET A 278 10.80 -3.16 -2.98
C MET A 278 9.89 -2.98 -4.21
N ALA A 279 10.34 -2.19 -5.19
CA ALA A 279 9.64 -2.03 -6.47
C ALA A 279 9.42 -3.37 -7.18
N GLN A 280 10.45 -4.22 -7.24
CA GLN A 280 10.35 -5.56 -7.82
C GLN A 280 9.34 -6.45 -7.10
N ALA A 281 9.26 -6.36 -5.76
CA ALA A 281 8.28 -7.11 -4.98
C ALA A 281 6.85 -6.67 -5.32
N ALA A 282 6.58 -5.36 -5.35
CA ALA A 282 5.28 -4.82 -5.78
C ALA A 282 4.91 -5.23 -7.21
N PHE A 283 5.84 -5.10 -8.16
CA PHE A 283 5.61 -5.50 -9.55
C PHE A 283 5.38 -7.02 -9.70
N SER A 284 6.11 -7.82 -8.93
CA SER A 284 5.92 -9.28 -8.91
C SER A 284 4.53 -9.64 -8.36
N ASN A 285 4.07 -8.95 -7.31
CA ASN A 285 2.72 -9.11 -6.77
C ASN A 285 1.64 -8.71 -7.78
N SER A 286 1.81 -7.60 -8.52
CA SER A 286 0.88 -7.20 -9.58
C SER A 286 0.79 -8.27 -10.68
N LEU A 287 1.93 -8.81 -11.14
CA LEU A 287 1.96 -9.84 -12.17
C LEU A 287 1.45 -11.20 -11.65
N TRP A 288 1.65 -11.49 -10.37
CA TRP A 288 1.14 -12.72 -9.75
C TRP A 288 -0.38 -12.71 -9.65
N THR A 289 -0.96 -11.60 -9.20
CA THR A 289 -2.40 -11.44 -8.95
C THR A 289 -3.17 -11.03 -10.19
N ASN A 290 -2.55 -10.33 -11.15
CA ASN A 290 -3.10 -10.00 -12.46
C ASN A 290 -2.16 -10.45 -13.59
N PRO A 291 -2.12 -11.75 -13.90
CA PRO A 291 -1.19 -12.33 -14.87
C PRO A 291 -1.42 -11.91 -16.32
N ASP A 292 -2.61 -11.42 -16.66
CA ASP A 292 -2.89 -10.82 -17.97
C ASP A 292 -2.25 -9.42 -18.14
N ASP A 293 -1.76 -8.86 -17.03
CA ASP A 293 -0.94 -7.67 -16.96
C ASP A 293 -1.55 -6.49 -17.75
N ASN A 294 -2.78 -6.17 -17.39
CA ASN A 294 -3.55 -5.07 -17.99
C ASN A 294 -2.93 -3.70 -17.76
N GLN A 295 -2.05 -3.57 -16.76
CA GLN A 295 -1.37 -2.32 -16.43
C GLN A 295 0.02 -2.19 -17.07
N GLY A 296 0.52 -3.24 -17.74
CA GLY A 296 1.81 -3.18 -18.44
C GLY A 296 3.05 -3.29 -17.55
N ILE A 297 2.92 -3.86 -16.34
CA ILE A 297 4.01 -4.11 -15.40
C ILE A 297 5.15 -4.93 -16.03
N ARG A 298 4.86 -5.79 -17.02
CA ARG A 298 5.90 -6.57 -17.73
C ARG A 298 6.99 -5.69 -18.35
N TYR A 299 6.66 -4.46 -18.73
CA TYR A 299 7.61 -3.50 -19.30
C TYR A 299 8.44 -2.78 -18.23
N LEU A 300 7.97 -2.78 -16.97
CA LEU A 300 8.58 -2.07 -15.85
C LEU A 300 9.52 -2.97 -15.03
N ILE A 301 9.12 -4.24 -14.80
CA ILE A 301 9.84 -5.14 -13.90
C ILE A 301 11.26 -5.46 -14.39
N GLY A 302 11.47 -5.60 -15.70
CA GLY A 302 12.78 -5.91 -16.28
C GLY A 302 13.82 -4.79 -16.07
N PRO A 303 13.51 -3.53 -16.45
CA PRO A 303 14.35 -2.39 -16.13
C PRO A 303 14.61 -2.21 -14.63
N ALA A 304 13.59 -2.32 -13.78
CA ALA A 304 13.74 -2.22 -12.33
C ALA A 304 14.67 -3.32 -11.78
N GLN A 305 14.58 -4.55 -12.29
CA GLN A 305 15.48 -5.67 -11.95
C GLN A 305 16.95 -5.41 -12.31
N LYS A 306 17.19 -4.64 -13.38
CA LYS A 306 18.54 -4.28 -13.81
C LYS A 306 19.08 -3.06 -13.07
N GLY A 307 18.33 -2.50 -12.13
CA GLY A 307 18.69 -1.27 -11.42
C GLY A 307 18.71 -0.04 -12.33
N ALA A 308 17.96 -0.04 -13.42
CA ALA A 308 17.80 1.15 -14.25
C ALA A 308 17.12 2.26 -13.42
N ALA A 309 17.51 3.51 -13.63
CA ALA A 309 16.78 4.63 -13.05
C ALA A 309 15.35 4.70 -13.63
N TRP A 310 14.40 5.13 -12.82
CA TRP A 310 13.06 5.42 -13.30
C TRP A 310 13.07 6.66 -14.20
N HIS A 311 12.28 6.60 -15.27
CA HIS A 311 12.01 7.73 -16.16
C HIS A 311 10.51 7.74 -16.51
N PRO A 312 9.88 8.92 -16.61
CA PRO A 312 8.48 9.06 -17.03
C PRO A 312 8.26 8.69 -18.50
#